data_AF-A0A9X0XCS0-F1
#
_entry.id   AF-A0A9X0XCS0-F1
#
_cell.length_a   1.000
_cell.length_b   1.000
_cell.length_c   1.000
_cell.angle_alpha   90.00
_cell.angle_beta   90.00
_cell.angle_gamma   90.00
#
_symmetry.space_group_name_H-M   'P 1'
#
loop_
_entity.id
_entity.type
_entity.pdbx_description
1 polymer ?
#
loop_
_entity_poly.entity_id
_entity_poly.type
_entity_poly.pdbx_seq_one_letter_code
_entity_poly.pdbx_strand_id
1 'polypeptide(L)'
;MTPSLPAWALLACWALLALAADPAAPAAPDPVPAAAPAAIGAERTAPLQVQALDFRRGPAGAGRLELRLSAREPVVEVRPEGRSLVVELAQAHLPQALRRVLDVADLGSPVRLLRCEQRGDSVRLRLEAEGGWEHSVTQSEHLLVVELRPQRPDPNKPLPGPGYSGEKLSLNFQSIELRALLQVFADFTNLNLVASDTVTGSVTLRLKDVPWDQALDIVLQSKGLGLRRHGNVMSIAPKDEIAAREKADLEASRQIQELEPLRTQSFQLNYSKAEDLVRLLTGGGSGGASAAASAGAPAAGGKGEGPTASAGSRILSPRGSVGYELRTNQLFVTDVGAKLEEVGRILGKVDIPVRQVVIEARIVEASDSFGRSLGVRLGGLGRVAGNGGSPQLQVGGSYLGVQPTPSGSLGAPTPALYNQNLNFVNLPAPGLTTAPGVTPGTFALSLFNQAANRFLSLEISALEAEGKGKIVSSPRVVTADQIKATIRQGTQIPYQSAAPGAAGGTQVSFKDAVLKLEVTPQITPEGGILLDVDVSKDSRGQDTTAGPAIDTKQVRTQVLVENGGTVVIGGIFEQQDTENVNKVPVLGDLPGVGNLFKNRTRETRKTELLVFLTPKVIAERSGWAQ
;
A
#
# COMPACT_ATOMS: atom_id res chain seq x y z
N MET A 1 -51.91 -17.72 40.78
CA MET A 1 -51.27 -18.35 41.95
C MET A 1 -49.88 -17.75 42.09
N THR A 2 -49.79 -16.67 42.87
CA THR A 2 -48.57 -16.21 43.55
C THR A 2 -48.17 -17.25 44.62
N PRO A 3 -47.06 -17.10 45.39
CA PRO A 3 -46.04 -16.03 45.39
C PRO A 3 -44.58 -16.59 45.36
N SER A 4 -43.55 -15.89 44.86
CA SER A 4 -42.80 -14.74 45.41
C SER A 4 -41.67 -15.10 46.40
N LEU A 5 -40.42 -14.70 46.07
CA LEU A 5 -39.42 -13.94 46.85
C LEU A 5 -39.06 -14.41 48.29
N PRO A 6 -37.86 -14.10 48.88
CA PRO A 6 -37.19 -12.80 48.74
C PRO A 6 -35.65 -12.75 48.76
N ALA A 7 -35.16 -11.61 48.27
CA ALA A 7 -33.91 -11.00 48.70
C ALA A 7 -34.11 -10.37 50.09
N TRP A 8 -33.35 -10.83 51.10
CA TRP A 8 -32.99 -10.11 52.32
C TRP A 8 -31.90 -10.88 53.09
N ALA A 9 -30.70 -10.32 53.16
CA ALA A 9 -29.73 -10.55 54.24
C ALA A 9 -28.62 -9.50 54.14
N LEU A 10 -28.95 -8.31 54.65
CA LEU A 10 -28.01 -7.25 54.98
C LEU A 10 -27.32 -7.59 56.32
N LEU A 11 -26.03 -7.23 56.41
CA LEU A 11 -25.31 -6.72 57.60
C LEU A 11 -24.81 -7.67 58.71
N ALA A 12 -23.49 -7.89 58.72
CA ALA A 12 -22.57 -7.85 59.88
C ALA A 12 -21.15 -7.69 59.29
N CYS A 13 -20.39 -6.59 59.38
CA CYS A 13 -19.96 -5.77 60.52
C CYS A 13 -19.18 -6.56 61.59
N TRP A 14 -17.84 -6.66 61.46
CA TRP A 14 -16.85 -6.17 62.45
C TRP A 14 -15.38 -6.54 62.14
N ALA A 15 -14.54 -5.50 62.13
CA ALA A 15 -13.17 -5.39 62.64
C ALA A 15 -12.04 -6.36 62.23
N LEU A 16 -11.07 -5.86 61.46
CA LEU A 16 -9.74 -5.54 62.02
C LEU A 16 -9.04 -4.46 61.18
N LEU A 17 -8.52 -3.44 61.87
CA LEU A 17 -7.88 -2.23 61.36
C LEU A 17 -6.59 -2.02 62.16
N ALA A 18 -5.46 -1.74 61.51
CA ALA A 18 -4.31 -0.99 62.05
C ALA A 18 -3.28 -0.78 60.91
N LEU A 19 -3.07 0.45 60.43
CA LEU A 19 -2.05 1.44 60.87
C LEU A 19 -0.63 1.06 60.38
N ALA A 20 0.23 1.93 59.85
CA ALA A 20 0.36 3.37 60.01
C ALA A 20 1.25 3.99 58.89
N ALA A 21 1.20 5.32 58.80
CA ALA A 21 2.07 6.18 58.01
C ALA A 21 2.98 7.06 58.93
N ASP A 22 4.16 7.44 58.38
CA ASP A 22 5.08 8.58 58.73
C ASP A 22 5.82 8.57 60.10
N PRO A 23 6.88 9.39 60.39
CA PRO A 23 7.69 10.37 59.61
C PRO A 23 9.25 10.35 59.92
N ALA A 24 9.98 11.44 59.65
CA ALA A 24 11.46 11.63 59.54
C ALA A 24 12.34 11.90 60.81
N ALA A 25 13.66 11.57 60.70
CA ALA A 25 14.94 12.08 61.35
C ALA A 25 15.14 12.05 62.91
N PRO A 26 16.36 12.15 63.57
CA PRO A 26 17.77 12.41 63.13
C PRO A 26 18.99 11.62 63.82
N ALA A 27 20.23 11.82 63.30
CA ALA A 27 21.64 11.92 63.87
C ALA A 27 22.49 10.84 64.66
N ALA A 28 23.70 10.51 64.10
CA ALA A 28 25.13 10.31 64.60
C ALA A 28 25.54 9.30 65.74
N PRO A 29 26.84 8.86 65.94
CA PRO A 29 28.16 9.20 65.33
C PRO A 29 29.13 8.00 64.92
N ASP A 30 30.39 8.33 64.51
CA ASP A 30 31.48 7.56 63.82
C ASP A 30 32.21 6.39 64.56
N PRO A 31 33.21 5.67 63.93
CA PRO A 31 34.61 6.15 63.84
C PRO A 31 35.40 5.93 62.51
N VAL A 32 36.43 6.77 62.33
CA VAL A 32 37.52 6.91 61.32
C VAL A 32 38.83 6.28 61.93
N PRO A 33 39.95 5.85 61.25
CA PRO A 33 40.76 6.49 60.17
C PRO A 33 41.31 5.54 59.06
N ALA A 34 41.85 5.97 57.91
CA ALA A 34 43.02 6.83 57.72
C ALA A 34 43.14 7.51 56.34
N ALA A 35 43.84 8.64 56.36
CA ALA A 35 43.99 9.72 55.38
C ALA A 35 45.15 9.49 54.37
N ALA A 36 45.00 9.84 53.07
CA ALA A 36 45.47 11.07 52.39
C ALA A 36 46.87 10.89 51.70
N PRO A 37 47.21 11.60 50.59
CA PRO A 37 47.03 13.04 50.41
C PRO A 37 46.32 13.52 49.14
N ALA A 38 45.82 14.74 49.29
CA ALA A 38 45.17 15.57 48.29
C ALA A 38 46.15 16.16 47.27
N ALA A 39 45.65 16.39 46.06
CA ALA A 39 46.21 17.33 45.10
C ALA A 39 45.13 18.36 44.70
N ILE A 40 45.33 19.58 45.18
CA ILE A 40 45.25 20.88 44.47
C ILE A 40 44.04 21.09 43.54
N GLY A 41 43.22 22.09 43.91
CA GLY A 41 42.02 22.48 43.18
C GLY A 41 42.25 22.89 41.73
N ALA A 42 41.34 22.40 40.88
CA ALA A 42 40.98 23.05 39.64
C ALA A 42 39.54 23.57 39.80
N GLU A 43 39.33 24.83 39.42
CA GLU A 43 38.06 25.54 39.50
C GLU A 43 36.93 24.70 38.88
N ARG A 44 35.82 24.53 39.61
CA ARG A 44 34.58 23.99 39.04
C ARG A 44 34.02 25.03 38.07
N THR A 45 34.42 24.99 36.81
CA THR A 45 33.74 25.71 35.73
C THR A 45 32.32 25.17 35.65
N ALA A 46 31.33 26.04 35.84
CA ALA A 46 29.92 25.67 35.70
C ALA A 46 29.67 25.03 34.32
N PRO A 47 28.90 23.94 34.22
CA PRO A 47 28.61 23.31 32.93
C PRO A 47 27.93 24.32 32.01
N LEU A 48 28.38 24.40 30.75
CA LEU A 48 27.82 25.27 29.73
C LEU A 48 26.36 24.86 29.50
N GLN A 49 25.40 25.75 29.79
CA GLN A 49 23.98 25.52 29.58
C GLN A 49 23.47 26.35 28.41
N VAL A 50 22.69 25.72 27.54
CA VAL A 50 21.94 26.41 26.49
C VAL A 50 20.68 27.00 27.12
N GLN A 51 20.66 28.31 27.30
CA GLN A 51 19.59 29.03 28.01
C GLN A 51 18.36 29.25 27.11
N ALA A 52 18.60 29.60 25.85
CA ALA A 52 17.54 29.85 24.88
C ALA A 52 18.03 29.49 23.47
N LEU A 53 17.12 28.93 22.68
CA LEU A 53 17.32 28.65 21.27
C LEU A 53 16.19 29.32 20.50
N ASP A 54 16.55 30.22 19.58
CA ASP A 54 15.62 30.94 18.71
C ASP A 54 16.06 30.81 17.26
N PHE A 55 15.10 30.69 16.35
CA PHE A 55 15.36 30.59 14.91
C PHE A 55 14.56 31.67 14.19
N ARG A 56 15.25 32.52 13.43
CA ARG A 56 14.65 33.66 12.73
C ARG A 56 15.14 33.72 11.30
N ARG A 57 14.35 34.35 10.44
CA ARG A 57 14.78 34.70 9.09
C ARG A 57 15.68 35.94 9.15
N GLY A 58 16.93 35.78 8.73
CA GLY A 58 17.92 36.85 8.60
C GLY A 58 17.76 37.68 7.31
N PRO A 59 18.51 38.78 7.18
CA PRO A 59 18.56 39.59 5.97
C PRO A 59 18.99 38.75 4.76
N ALA A 60 18.50 39.08 3.57
CA ALA A 60 18.71 38.32 2.34
C ALA A 60 18.14 36.88 2.31
N GLY A 61 17.21 36.55 3.22
CA GLY A 61 16.55 35.23 3.24
C GLY A 61 17.38 34.12 3.90
N ALA A 62 18.35 34.50 4.73
CA ALA A 62 19.15 33.57 5.51
C ALA A 62 18.33 32.91 6.63
N GLY A 63 18.62 31.66 6.97
CA GLY A 63 18.17 31.05 8.22
C GLY A 63 19.15 31.37 9.33
N ARG A 64 18.74 32.09 10.37
CA ARG A 64 19.61 32.51 11.48
C ARG A 64 19.19 31.80 12.76
N LEU A 65 20.07 30.95 13.27
CA LEU A 65 19.93 30.27 14.55
C LEU A 65 20.70 31.05 15.61
N GLU A 66 20.01 31.50 16.65
CA GLU A 66 20.59 32.21 17.79
C GLU A 66 20.53 31.33 19.04
N LEU A 67 21.69 31.02 19.62
CA LEU A 67 21.79 30.30 20.88
C LEU A 67 22.36 31.20 21.97
N ARG A 68 21.62 31.38 23.06
CA ARG A 68 22.12 32.02 24.27
C ARG A 68 22.77 30.99 25.18
N LEU A 69 24.01 31.24 25.56
CA LEU A 69 24.87 30.30 26.29
C LEU A 69 25.30 30.89 27.64
N SER A 70 25.43 30.04 28.66
CA SER A 70 25.78 30.47 30.02
C SER A 70 27.27 30.76 30.25
N ALA A 71 28.17 30.31 29.36
CA ALA A 71 29.62 30.46 29.52
C ALA A 71 30.25 31.23 28.35
N ARG A 72 31.44 31.79 28.60
CA ARG A 72 32.06 32.86 27.80
C ARG A 72 32.70 32.38 26.49
N GLU A 73 33.07 31.09 26.38
CA GLU A 73 33.72 30.50 25.19
C GLU A 73 33.44 28.98 25.05
N PRO A 74 32.31 28.55 24.48
CA PRO A 74 32.11 27.14 24.11
C PRO A 74 33.08 26.68 23.02
N VAL A 75 33.53 25.42 23.10
CA VAL A 75 34.17 24.75 21.96
C VAL A 75 33.07 24.30 21.00
N VAL A 76 32.99 24.96 19.84
CA VAL A 76 31.99 24.69 18.80
C VAL A 76 32.67 24.01 17.62
N GLU A 77 32.17 22.84 17.24
CA GLU A 77 32.60 22.15 16.02
C GLU A 77 31.47 22.18 14.98
N VAL A 78 31.77 22.66 13.77
CA VAL A 78 30.79 22.78 12.70
C VAL A 78 31.23 21.92 11.53
N ARG A 79 30.38 20.96 11.15
CA ARG A 79 30.63 20.00 10.08
C ARG A 79 29.47 20.02 9.07
N PRO A 80 29.71 20.34 7.79
CA PRO A 80 28.71 20.17 6.75
C PRO A 80 28.61 18.67 6.37
N GLU A 81 27.43 18.08 6.57
CA GLU A 81 27.09 16.70 6.20
C GLU A 81 26.07 16.72 5.04
N GLY A 82 26.55 16.81 3.80
CA GLY A 82 25.74 16.76 2.59
C GLY A 82 24.71 17.91 2.50
N ARG A 83 23.44 17.61 2.78
CA ARG A 83 22.33 18.59 2.80
C ARG A 83 22.04 19.14 4.20
N SER A 84 22.85 18.79 5.19
CA SER A 84 22.69 19.22 6.57
C SER A 84 23.95 19.87 7.13
N LEU A 85 23.78 20.86 8.01
CA LEU A 85 24.85 21.42 8.82
C LEU A 85 24.74 20.87 10.23
N VAL A 86 25.79 20.20 10.71
CA VAL A 86 25.87 19.70 12.07
C VAL A 86 26.75 20.65 12.88
N VAL A 87 26.18 21.21 13.94
CA VAL A 87 26.87 22.05 14.93
C VAL A 87 26.91 21.27 16.23
N GLU A 88 28.11 20.97 16.71
CA GLU A 88 28.33 20.23 17.95
C GLU A 88 29.00 21.14 18.99
N LEU A 89 28.35 21.26 20.15
CA LEU A 89 28.84 22.03 21.29
C LEU A 89 29.39 21.06 22.34
N ALA A 90 30.68 21.14 22.64
CA ALA A 90 31.29 20.28 23.66
C ALA A 90 30.99 20.79 25.09
N GLN A 91 30.85 19.87 26.04
CA GLN A 91 30.61 20.16 27.46
C GLN A 91 29.33 20.98 27.72
N ALA A 92 28.34 20.84 26.84
CA ALA A 92 27.09 21.59 26.84
C ALA A 92 25.92 20.74 27.34
N HIS A 93 25.03 21.31 28.15
CA HIS A 93 23.78 20.67 28.57
C HIS A 93 22.56 21.38 27.97
N LEU A 94 21.73 20.63 27.25
CA LEU A 94 20.46 21.05 26.67
C LEU A 94 19.28 20.70 27.61
N PRO A 95 18.54 21.71 28.13
CA PRO A 95 17.33 21.49 28.92
C PRO A 95 16.28 20.68 28.16
N GLN A 96 15.49 19.87 28.86
CA GLN A 96 14.49 18.98 28.24
C GLN A 96 13.46 19.76 27.39
N ALA A 97 13.13 20.99 27.76
CA ALA A 97 12.22 21.86 27.03
C ALA A 97 12.71 22.24 25.60
N LEU A 98 14.02 22.20 25.36
CA LEU A 98 14.64 22.55 24.07
C LEU A 98 15.01 21.32 23.23
N ARG A 99 14.78 20.09 23.73
CA ARG A 99 15.00 18.82 23.00
C ARG A 99 13.84 18.50 22.07
N ARG A 100 13.64 19.33 21.06
CA ARG A 100 12.55 19.22 20.11
C ARG A 100 13.03 19.36 18.68
N VAL A 101 12.23 18.84 17.76
CA VAL A 101 12.37 19.10 16.33
C VAL A 101 11.54 20.33 16.01
N LEU A 102 12.17 21.33 15.39
CA LEU A 102 11.53 22.56 14.94
C LEU A 102 11.43 22.49 13.41
N ASP A 103 10.19 22.48 12.91
CA ASP A 103 9.92 22.71 11.49
C ASP A 103 9.92 24.21 11.24
N VAL A 104 10.84 24.66 10.39
CA VAL A 104 11.11 26.07 10.09
C VAL A 104 10.94 26.36 8.60
N ALA A 105 10.30 25.43 7.85
CA ALA A 105 10.01 25.58 6.43
C ALA A 105 9.14 26.82 6.13
N ASP A 106 8.17 27.13 7.00
CA ASP A 106 7.24 28.26 6.84
C ASP A 106 7.91 29.63 6.98
N LEU A 107 9.14 29.68 7.52
CA LEU A 107 9.86 30.94 7.78
C LEU A 107 10.60 31.50 6.54
N GLY A 108 10.46 30.87 5.37
CA GLY A 108 11.03 31.36 4.12
C GLY A 108 12.56 31.44 4.13
N SER A 109 13.19 30.51 4.84
CA SER A 109 14.64 30.30 4.96
C SER A 109 15.03 29.00 4.22
N PRO A 110 16.33 28.78 3.88
CA PRO A 110 16.76 27.54 3.23
C PRO A 110 16.71 26.31 4.16
N VAL A 111 16.60 26.52 5.48
CA VAL A 111 16.50 25.45 6.48
C VAL A 111 15.04 25.02 6.59
N ARG A 112 14.78 23.71 6.46
CA ARG A 112 13.45 23.14 6.67
C ARG A 112 13.29 22.55 8.07
N LEU A 113 14.30 21.80 8.53
CA LEU A 113 14.23 21.09 9.80
C LEU A 113 15.42 21.47 10.69
N LEU A 114 15.15 21.80 11.95
CA LEU A 114 16.16 21.97 12.99
C LEU A 114 15.92 20.95 14.10
N ARG A 115 16.91 20.09 14.33
CA ARG A 115 16.86 19.05 15.36
C ARG A 115 17.92 19.31 16.41
N CYS A 116 17.50 19.37 17.68
CA CYS A 116 18.38 19.63 18.82
C CYS A 116 18.39 18.41 19.75
N GLU A 117 19.53 17.73 19.85
CA GLU A 117 19.67 16.50 20.62
C GLU A 117 20.84 16.61 21.61
N GLN A 118 20.69 16.03 22.80
CA GLN A 118 21.79 15.85 23.75
C GLN A 118 22.48 14.51 23.46
N ARG A 119 23.79 14.54 23.21
CA ARG A 119 24.62 13.35 22.98
C ARG A 119 25.68 13.24 24.09
N GLY A 120 25.32 12.59 25.20
CA GLY A 120 26.21 12.51 26.37
C GLY A 120 26.51 13.90 26.92
N ASP A 121 27.78 14.30 26.86
CA ASP A 121 28.26 15.61 27.32
C ASP A 121 28.33 16.69 26.21
N SER A 122 27.88 16.38 24.98
CA SER A 122 27.78 17.35 23.88
C SER A 122 26.34 17.60 23.44
N VAL A 123 26.06 18.81 22.93
CA VAL A 123 24.80 19.14 22.26
C VAL A 123 25.01 19.13 20.77
N ARG A 124 24.19 18.35 20.06
CA ARG A 124 24.21 18.25 18.60
C ARG A 124 22.99 18.95 18.02
N LEU A 125 23.25 19.92 17.16
CA LEU A 125 22.24 20.65 16.40
C LEU A 125 22.41 20.27 14.93
N ARG A 126 21.38 19.66 14.34
CA ARG A 126 21.35 19.33 12.91
C ARG A 126 20.35 20.24 12.21
N LEU A 127 20.85 21.05 11.28
CA LEU A 127 20.05 21.91 10.40
C LEU A 127 19.97 21.25 9.03
N GLU A 128 18.78 20.83 8.59
CA GLU A 128 18.57 20.29 7.24
C GLU A 128 18.15 21.41 6.30
N ALA A 129 18.96 21.64 5.27
CA ALA A 129 18.79 22.74 4.32
C ALA A 129 18.62 22.24 2.88
N GLU A 130 17.86 23.00 2.09
CA GLU A 130 17.58 22.70 0.68
C GLU A 130 18.29 23.69 -0.26
N GLY A 131 18.87 23.18 -1.35
CA GLY A 131 19.62 23.97 -2.32
C GLY A 131 21.11 24.15 -1.96
N GLY A 132 21.80 25.00 -2.71
CA GLY A 132 23.16 25.44 -2.36
C GLY A 132 23.09 26.51 -1.28
N TRP A 133 23.90 26.37 -0.23
CA TRP A 133 23.91 27.28 0.91
C TRP A 133 25.34 27.53 1.38
N GLU A 134 25.60 28.75 1.84
CA GLU A 134 26.81 29.11 2.58
C GLU A 134 26.44 29.29 4.05
N HIS A 135 27.33 28.89 4.95
CA HIS A 135 27.14 29.06 6.38
C HIS A 135 28.19 30.03 6.94
N SER A 136 27.78 30.89 7.87
CA SER A 136 28.68 31.66 8.71
C SER A 136 28.36 31.41 10.16
N VAL A 137 29.40 31.28 10.97
CA VAL A 137 29.28 31.03 12.41
C VAL A 137 29.97 32.19 13.10
N THR A 138 29.20 32.99 13.84
CA THR A 138 29.71 34.11 14.62
C THR A 138 29.46 33.81 16.08
N GLN A 139 30.51 33.87 16.89
CA GLN A 139 30.45 33.65 18.31
C GLN A 139 30.78 34.96 19.04
N SER A 140 29.93 35.32 19.99
CA SER A 140 30.10 36.42 20.93
C SER A 140 29.94 35.88 22.36
N GLU A 141 30.32 36.65 23.39
CA GLU A 141 30.50 36.15 24.77
C GLU A 141 29.38 35.21 25.28
N HIS A 142 28.10 35.52 25.02
CA HIS A 142 26.97 34.67 25.44
C HIS A 142 26.05 34.27 24.27
N LEU A 143 26.47 34.49 23.03
CA LEU A 143 25.61 34.33 21.86
C LEU A 143 26.37 33.63 20.73
N LEU A 144 25.88 32.46 20.34
CA LEU A 144 26.31 31.75 19.13
C LEU A 144 25.26 31.98 18.03
N VAL A 145 25.68 32.62 16.94
CA VAL A 145 24.83 32.88 15.78
C VAL A 145 25.32 32.04 14.61
N VAL A 146 24.47 31.15 14.12
CA VAL A 146 24.72 30.36 12.91
C VAL A 146 23.78 30.86 11.82
N GLU A 147 24.32 31.47 10.78
CA GLU A 147 23.56 31.95 9.62
C GLU A 147 23.78 31.01 8.43
N LEU A 148 22.71 30.48 7.83
CA LEU A 148 22.72 29.78 6.55
C LEU A 148 22.10 30.67 5.48
N ARG A 149 22.91 31.13 4.53
CA ARG A 149 22.48 31.98 3.40
C ARG A 149 22.24 31.10 2.16
N PRO A 150 21.09 31.24 1.48
CA PRO A 150 20.89 30.55 0.21
C PRO A 150 21.84 31.13 -0.85
N GLN A 151 22.63 30.28 -1.50
CA GLN A 151 23.43 30.67 -2.66
C GLN A 151 22.48 30.88 -3.83
N ARG A 152 22.01 32.12 -4.01
CA ARG A 152 21.36 32.52 -5.24
C ARG A 152 22.49 32.69 -6.27
N PRO A 153 22.49 31.98 -7.40
CA PRO A 153 23.44 32.25 -8.46
C PRO A 153 23.20 33.68 -8.93
N ASP A 154 24.16 34.56 -8.70
CA ASP A 154 24.15 35.92 -9.23
C ASP A 154 23.96 35.84 -10.76
N PRO A 155 22.88 36.40 -11.33
CA PRO A 155 22.70 36.42 -12.79
C PRO A 155 23.74 37.32 -13.48
N ASN A 156 24.51 38.10 -12.70
CA ASN A 156 25.58 38.98 -13.17
C ASN A 156 26.98 38.52 -12.73
N LYS A 157 27.09 37.39 -12.03
CA LYS A 157 28.35 36.66 -11.93
C LYS A 157 28.35 35.76 -13.17
N PRO A 158 29.25 35.98 -14.15
CA PRO A 158 29.31 35.07 -15.28
C PRO A 158 29.43 33.66 -14.71
N LEU A 159 28.70 32.71 -15.29
CA LEU A 159 28.87 31.28 -15.05
C LEU A 159 30.38 31.01 -14.89
N PRO A 160 30.83 30.05 -14.04
CA PRO A 160 32.23 29.66 -14.07
C PRO A 160 32.53 29.06 -15.45
N GLY A 161 32.83 29.93 -16.41
CA GLY A 161 33.73 29.65 -17.49
C GLY A 161 35.05 29.21 -16.86
N PRO A 162 35.86 28.43 -17.57
CA PRO A 162 37.04 27.76 -17.05
C PRO A 162 37.74 28.66 -16.02
N GLY A 163 37.65 28.27 -14.75
CA GLY A 163 38.07 29.12 -13.65
C GLY A 163 39.57 29.31 -13.71
N TYR A 164 39.99 30.42 -14.32
CA TYR A 164 41.40 30.78 -14.40
C TYR A 164 41.84 31.29 -13.03
N SER A 165 42.66 30.52 -12.33
CA SER A 165 43.12 30.75 -10.96
C SER A 165 44.62 31.02 -10.88
N GLY A 166 45.28 31.21 -12.02
CA GLY A 166 46.71 31.45 -12.10
C GLY A 166 47.14 32.78 -11.46
N GLU A 167 48.38 32.82 -10.97
CA GLU A 167 49.03 34.06 -10.53
C GLU A 167 48.95 35.13 -11.63
N LYS A 168 48.69 36.38 -11.21
CA LYS A 168 48.48 37.50 -12.13
C LYS A 168 49.80 37.97 -12.70
N LEU A 169 49.82 38.17 -14.01
CA LEU A 169 51.01 38.55 -14.75
C LEU A 169 50.70 39.75 -15.67
N SER A 170 51.66 40.67 -15.75
CA SER A 170 51.61 41.84 -16.63
C SER A 170 52.81 41.82 -17.56
N LEU A 171 52.58 41.63 -18.86
CA LEU A 171 53.61 41.48 -19.88
C LEU A 171 53.26 42.32 -21.11
N ASN A 172 54.27 42.88 -21.76
CA ASN A 172 54.10 43.63 -22.99
C ASN A 172 55.15 43.18 -24.02
N PHE A 173 54.71 42.45 -25.02
CA PHE A 173 55.57 41.95 -26.09
C PHE A 173 55.07 42.43 -27.45
N GLN A 174 55.99 42.98 -28.23
CA GLN A 174 55.77 43.33 -29.64
C GLN A 174 56.51 42.30 -30.49
N SER A 175 55.77 41.48 -31.24
CA SER A 175 56.31 40.44 -32.12
C SER A 175 57.31 39.48 -31.46
N ILE A 176 56.94 38.86 -30.33
CA ILE A 176 57.73 37.78 -29.73
C ILE A 176 57.42 36.44 -30.41
N GLU A 177 58.43 35.58 -30.56
CA GLU A 177 58.23 34.20 -31.01
C GLU A 177 57.42 33.40 -29.97
N LEU A 178 56.46 32.61 -30.45
CA LEU A 178 55.53 31.89 -29.59
C LEU A 178 56.23 30.91 -28.63
N ARG A 179 57.33 30.28 -29.06
CA ARG A 179 58.15 29.38 -28.22
C ARG A 179 58.78 30.14 -27.05
N ALA A 180 59.35 31.31 -27.31
CA ALA A 180 59.94 32.16 -26.28
C ALA A 180 58.87 32.66 -25.31
N LEU A 181 57.68 33.02 -25.82
CA LEU A 181 56.54 33.41 -24.98
C LEU A 181 56.07 32.27 -24.07
N LEU A 182 55.93 31.05 -24.61
CA LEU A 182 55.53 29.88 -23.82
C LEU A 182 56.58 29.50 -22.77
N GLN A 183 57.88 29.68 -23.08
CA GLN A 183 58.96 29.47 -22.11
C GLN A 183 58.88 30.45 -20.94
N VAL A 184 58.58 31.73 -21.19
CA VAL A 184 58.36 32.72 -20.10
C VAL A 184 57.21 32.29 -19.20
N PHE A 185 56.13 31.72 -19.75
CA PHE A 185 55.04 31.16 -18.94
C PHE A 185 55.47 29.92 -18.14
N ALA A 186 56.31 29.05 -18.70
CA ALA A 186 56.85 27.88 -18.03
C ALA A 186 57.78 28.25 -16.86
N ASP A 187 58.69 29.21 -17.11
CA ASP A 187 59.63 29.74 -16.12
C ASP A 187 58.90 30.44 -14.97
N PHE A 188 57.79 31.13 -15.26
CA PHE A 188 56.97 31.78 -14.24
C PHE A 188 56.16 30.78 -13.41
N THR A 189 55.68 29.69 -14.01
CA THR A 189 54.82 28.70 -13.33
C THR A 189 55.57 27.52 -12.73
N ASN A 190 56.89 27.46 -12.89
CA ASN A 190 57.75 26.31 -12.53
C ASN A 190 57.26 24.97 -13.13
N LEU A 191 56.56 25.00 -14.28
CA LEU A 191 56.07 23.81 -14.96
C LEU A 191 57.01 23.43 -16.10
N ASN A 192 57.19 22.12 -16.32
CA ASN A 192 57.98 21.65 -17.44
C ASN A 192 57.16 21.73 -18.73
N LEU A 193 57.71 22.40 -19.75
CA LEU A 193 57.04 22.67 -21.03
C LEU A 193 57.69 21.88 -22.17
N VAL A 194 56.87 21.16 -22.93
CA VAL A 194 57.29 20.52 -24.18
C VAL A 194 56.48 21.11 -25.33
N ALA A 195 57.10 21.98 -26.12
CA ALA A 195 56.49 22.58 -27.31
C ALA A 195 56.93 21.81 -28.58
N SER A 196 55.95 21.29 -29.33
CA SER A 196 56.21 20.60 -30.61
C SER A 196 56.96 21.51 -31.61
N ASP A 197 57.75 20.93 -32.51
CA ASP A 197 58.52 21.66 -33.51
C ASP A 197 57.62 22.40 -34.51
N THR A 198 56.36 21.98 -34.61
CA THR A 198 55.30 22.57 -35.45
C THR A 198 54.72 23.87 -34.88
N VAL A 199 55.07 24.25 -33.65
CA VAL A 199 54.62 25.49 -33.02
C VAL A 199 55.45 26.67 -33.55
N THR A 200 54.98 27.30 -34.63
CA THR A 200 55.63 28.45 -35.28
C THR A 200 54.70 29.66 -35.35
N GLY A 201 55.28 30.86 -35.25
CA GLY A 201 54.57 32.13 -35.36
C GLY A 201 54.97 33.16 -34.31
N SER A 202 54.76 34.43 -34.63
CA SER A 202 54.89 35.53 -33.67
C SER A 202 53.51 35.97 -33.17
N VAL A 203 53.50 36.46 -31.93
CA VAL A 203 52.33 37.06 -31.29
C VAL A 203 52.73 38.43 -30.74
N THR A 204 51.87 39.41 -30.95
CA THR A 204 51.95 40.70 -30.25
C THR A 204 50.88 40.70 -29.18
N LEU A 205 51.29 40.82 -27.92
CA LEU A 205 50.39 40.68 -26.77
C LEU A 205 50.74 41.70 -25.70
N ARG A 206 49.71 42.40 -25.22
CA ARG A 206 49.79 43.30 -24.07
C ARG A 206 48.80 42.82 -23.02
N LEU A 207 49.32 42.27 -21.92
CA LEU A 207 48.56 41.79 -20.78
C LEU A 207 48.79 42.72 -19.59
N LYS A 208 47.71 43.07 -18.88
CA LYS A 208 47.77 43.81 -17.63
C LYS A 208 46.87 43.13 -16.61
N ASP A 209 47.46 42.69 -15.50
CA ASP A 209 46.78 42.06 -14.36
C ASP A 209 45.89 40.86 -14.76
N VAL A 210 46.37 40.02 -15.68
CA VAL A 210 45.65 38.83 -16.18
C VAL A 210 46.26 37.56 -15.54
N PRO A 211 45.44 36.63 -15.01
CA PRO A 211 45.90 35.29 -14.61
C PRO A 211 46.69 34.59 -15.73
N TRP A 212 47.81 33.95 -15.41
CA TRP A 212 48.69 33.34 -16.43
C TRP A 212 48.01 32.24 -17.25
N ASP A 213 47.08 31.49 -16.66
CA ASP A 213 46.31 30.42 -17.29
C ASP A 213 45.27 30.97 -18.27
N GLN A 214 44.65 32.10 -17.93
CA GLN A 214 43.81 32.85 -18.86
C GLN A 214 44.63 33.41 -20.02
N ALA A 215 45.78 34.00 -19.73
CA ALA A 215 46.69 34.52 -20.73
C ALA A 215 47.21 33.43 -21.68
N LEU A 216 47.56 32.27 -21.14
CA LEU A 216 48.00 31.10 -21.90
C LEU A 216 46.87 30.59 -22.82
N ASP A 217 45.65 30.43 -22.31
CA ASP A 217 44.52 29.96 -23.12
C ASP A 217 44.19 30.92 -24.27
N ILE A 218 44.22 32.24 -24.03
CA ILE A 218 44.02 33.25 -25.09
C ILE A 218 45.08 33.11 -26.20
N VAL A 219 46.34 32.93 -25.81
CA VAL A 219 47.45 32.74 -26.76
C VAL A 219 47.26 31.44 -27.56
N LEU A 220 46.93 30.34 -26.89
CA LEU A 220 46.66 29.04 -27.52
C LEU A 220 45.47 29.10 -28.48
N GLN A 221 44.36 29.74 -28.10
CA GLN A 221 43.17 29.93 -28.94
C GLN A 221 43.47 30.78 -30.18
N SER A 222 44.21 31.89 -30.03
CA SER A 222 44.53 32.80 -31.14
C SER A 222 45.38 32.16 -32.25
N LYS A 223 46.13 31.11 -31.91
CA LYS A 223 47.04 30.38 -32.82
C LYS A 223 46.63 28.94 -33.06
N GLY A 224 45.44 28.53 -32.61
CA GLY A 224 44.89 27.19 -32.87
C GLY A 224 45.65 26.03 -32.19
N LEU A 225 46.32 26.32 -31.08
CA LEU A 225 47.08 25.33 -30.30
C LEU A 225 46.21 24.72 -29.21
N GLY A 226 46.51 23.48 -28.85
CA GLY A 226 45.87 22.77 -27.75
C GLY A 226 46.86 22.49 -26.63
N LEU A 227 46.32 22.38 -25.42
CA LEU A 227 47.07 22.08 -24.20
C LEU A 227 46.75 20.65 -23.74
N ARG A 228 47.76 19.82 -23.53
CA ARG A 228 47.61 18.53 -22.84
C ARG A 228 48.53 18.49 -21.63
N ARG A 229 47.93 18.29 -20.45
CA ARG A 229 48.64 18.22 -19.17
C ARG A 229 48.72 16.77 -18.72
N HIS A 230 49.94 16.28 -18.53
CA HIS A 230 50.21 14.98 -17.92
C HIS A 230 51.08 15.20 -16.69
N GLY A 231 50.45 15.22 -15.51
CA GLY A 231 51.15 15.51 -14.25
C GLY A 231 51.84 16.88 -14.26
N ASN A 232 53.17 16.88 -14.07
CA ASN A 232 54.02 18.08 -13.99
C ASN A 232 54.55 18.58 -15.36
N VAL A 233 54.08 17.99 -16.47
CA VAL A 233 54.52 18.34 -17.83
C VAL A 233 53.31 18.81 -18.65
N MET A 234 53.45 19.97 -19.27
CA MET A 234 52.51 20.50 -20.26
C MET A 234 53.08 20.34 -21.66
N SER A 235 52.36 19.62 -22.51
CA SER A 235 52.65 19.54 -23.95
C SER A 235 51.74 20.48 -24.72
N ILE A 236 52.33 21.36 -25.54
CA ILE A 236 51.61 22.23 -26.47
C ILE A 236 51.91 21.82 -27.90
N ALA A 237 50.86 21.55 -28.64
CA ALA A 237 50.89 21.21 -30.05
C ALA A 237 49.64 21.77 -30.75
N PRO A 238 49.62 21.87 -32.09
CA PRO A 238 48.42 22.21 -32.85
C PRO A 238 47.24 21.29 -32.47
N LYS A 239 46.03 21.83 -32.41
CA LYS A 239 44.83 21.06 -32.02
C LYS A 239 44.62 19.81 -32.89
N ASP A 240 44.96 19.89 -34.17
CA ASP A 240 44.84 18.77 -35.11
C ASP A 240 45.77 17.61 -34.79
N GLU A 241 47.00 17.89 -34.33
CA GLU A 241 47.97 16.85 -33.94
C GLU A 241 47.53 16.14 -32.66
N ILE A 242 46.96 16.90 -31.71
CA ILE A 242 46.42 16.35 -30.45
C ILE A 242 45.20 15.48 -30.74
N ALA A 243 44.26 15.95 -31.57
CA ALA A 243 43.07 15.19 -31.95
C ALA A 243 43.43 13.92 -32.74
N ALA A 244 44.43 13.98 -33.61
CA ALA A 244 44.93 12.81 -34.33
C ALA A 244 45.57 11.79 -33.39
N ARG A 245 46.40 12.23 -32.43
CA ARG A 245 46.97 11.35 -31.40
C ARG A 245 45.90 10.74 -30.50
N GLU A 246 44.91 11.52 -30.07
CA GLU A 246 43.82 11.03 -29.22
C GLU A 246 42.93 10.02 -29.95
N LYS A 247 42.62 10.28 -31.23
CA LYS A 247 41.93 9.32 -32.08
C LYS A 247 42.74 8.02 -32.21
N ALA A 248 44.04 8.12 -32.42
CA ALA A 248 44.93 6.96 -32.47
C ALA A 248 45.00 6.22 -31.12
N ASP A 249 45.05 6.94 -29.99
CA ASP A 249 45.04 6.37 -28.63
C ASP A 249 43.73 5.60 -28.36
N LEU A 250 42.58 6.15 -28.76
CA LEU A 250 41.27 5.52 -28.62
C LEU A 250 41.08 4.34 -29.59
N GLU A 251 41.56 4.45 -30.83
CA GLU A 251 41.58 3.35 -31.80
C GLU A 251 42.50 2.22 -31.33
N ALA A 252 43.68 2.53 -30.80
CA ALA A 252 44.58 1.57 -30.19
C ALA A 252 43.93 0.90 -28.97
N SER A 253 43.25 1.67 -28.12
CA SER A 253 42.51 1.12 -26.97
C SER A 253 41.38 0.19 -27.42
N ARG A 254 40.66 0.53 -28.50
CA ARG A 254 39.66 -0.34 -29.12
C ARG A 254 40.28 -1.60 -29.72
N GLN A 255 41.40 -1.47 -30.44
CA GLN A 255 42.13 -2.61 -31.01
C GLN A 255 42.65 -3.53 -29.90
N ILE A 256 43.13 -3.00 -28.79
CA ILE A 256 43.54 -3.79 -27.62
C ILE A 256 42.35 -4.59 -27.07
N GLN A 257 41.19 -3.95 -26.89
CA GLN A 257 39.97 -4.64 -26.45
C GLN A 257 39.48 -5.69 -27.46
N GLU A 258 39.66 -5.44 -28.76
CA GLU A 258 39.32 -6.38 -29.83
C GLU A 258 40.30 -7.56 -29.93
N LEU A 259 41.57 -7.36 -29.60
CA LEU A 259 42.61 -8.39 -29.66
C LEU A 259 42.72 -9.19 -28.36
N GLU A 260 42.06 -8.76 -27.28
CA GLU A 260 42.06 -9.49 -26.02
C GLU A 260 41.39 -10.88 -26.20
N PRO A 261 42.01 -11.95 -25.67
CA PRO A 261 41.46 -13.30 -25.82
C PRO A 261 40.14 -13.45 -25.06
N LEU A 262 39.12 -13.96 -25.75
CA LEU A 262 37.86 -14.34 -25.15
C LEU A 262 38.05 -15.54 -24.22
N ARG A 263 37.45 -15.48 -23.04
CA ARG A 263 37.43 -16.58 -22.07
C ARG A 263 35.98 -16.99 -21.83
N THR A 264 35.76 -18.29 -21.64
CA THR A 264 34.46 -18.83 -21.23
C THR A 264 34.49 -19.12 -19.74
N GLN A 265 33.52 -18.58 -19.01
CA GLN A 265 33.32 -18.87 -17.59
C GLN A 265 31.90 -19.36 -17.36
N SER A 266 31.76 -20.40 -16.54
CA SER A 266 30.47 -20.89 -16.07
C SER A 266 30.09 -20.24 -14.74
N PHE A 267 28.82 -19.85 -14.62
CA PHE A 267 28.21 -19.36 -13.40
C PHE A 267 27.04 -20.27 -13.05
N GLN A 268 27.03 -20.81 -11.84
CA GLN A 268 25.93 -21.62 -11.32
C GLN A 268 24.96 -20.70 -10.57
N LEU A 269 23.66 -20.83 -10.87
CA LEU A 269 22.60 -20.01 -10.27
C LEU A 269 21.78 -20.85 -9.30
N ASN A 270 21.47 -20.29 -8.14
CA ASN A 270 20.79 -21.00 -7.05
C ASN A 270 19.29 -20.69 -6.98
N TYR A 271 18.90 -19.44 -7.20
CA TYR A 271 17.53 -18.97 -6.99
C TYR A 271 16.85 -18.52 -8.28
N SER A 272 17.61 -17.85 -9.14
CA SER A 272 17.13 -17.33 -10.43
C SER A 272 17.28 -18.37 -11.56
N LYS A 273 16.37 -18.31 -12.55
CA LYS A 273 16.44 -19.16 -13.74
C LYS A 273 17.45 -18.58 -14.74
N ALA A 274 18.33 -19.44 -15.25
CA ALA A 274 19.35 -19.04 -16.24
C ALA A 274 18.74 -18.39 -17.50
N GLU A 275 17.57 -18.85 -17.94
CA GLU A 275 16.87 -18.30 -19.13
C GLU A 275 16.54 -16.80 -18.98
N ASP A 276 16.00 -16.41 -17.81
CA ASP A 276 15.58 -15.03 -17.56
C ASP A 276 16.80 -14.08 -17.55
N LEU A 277 17.95 -14.56 -17.07
CA LEU A 277 19.19 -13.79 -17.00
C LEU A 277 19.89 -13.63 -18.35
N VAL A 278 19.75 -14.59 -19.27
CA VAL A 278 20.29 -14.43 -20.64
C VAL A 278 19.66 -13.23 -21.34
N ARG A 279 18.35 -13.01 -21.16
CA ARG A 279 17.62 -11.87 -21.74
C ARG A 279 18.13 -10.54 -21.17
N LEU A 280 18.45 -10.51 -19.88
CA LEU A 280 19.05 -9.35 -19.22
C LEU A 280 20.45 -9.04 -19.76
N LEU A 281 21.31 -10.06 -19.93
CA LEU A 281 22.71 -9.88 -20.35
C LEU A 281 22.88 -9.53 -21.83
N THR A 282 22.03 -10.08 -22.69
CA THR A 282 22.06 -9.81 -24.14
C THR A 282 21.40 -8.48 -24.53
N GLY A 283 20.78 -7.78 -23.56
CA GLY A 283 20.11 -6.49 -23.76
C GLY A 283 18.73 -6.62 -24.44
N GLY A 284 18.12 -7.81 -24.42
CA GLY A 284 16.84 -8.11 -25.08
C GLY A 284 15.60 -7.59 -24.33
N GLY A 285 15.73 -6.51 -23.56
CA GLY A 285 14.76 -6.11 -22.54
C GLY A 285 14.18 -4.71 -22.67
N SER A 286 13.53 -4.37 -23.79
CA SER A 286 12.39 -3.44 -23.78
C SER A 286 11.51 -3.64 -25.03
N GLY A 287 10.46 -4.44 -24.90
CA GLY A 287 9.45 -4.62 -25.94
C GLY A 287 8.66 -5.90 -25.74
N GLY A 288 7.77 -5.93 -24.75
CA GLY A 288 6.99 -7.14 -24.45
C GLY A 288 5.78 -6.95 -23.54
N ALA A 289 4.81 -6.14 -23.97
CA ALA A 289 3.35 -6.33 -23.78
C ALA A 289 2.65 -5.25 -24.65
N SER A 290 1.97 -5.54 -25.75
CA SER A 290 0.89 -6.52 -25.93
C SER A 290 0.99 -7.30 -27.25
N ALA A 291 0.89 -8.62 -27.15
CA ALA A 291 0.38 -9.44 -28.24
C ALA A 291 -1.17 -9.48 -28.12
N ALA A 292 -1.85 -8.82 -29.05
CA ALA A 292 -3.20 -9.16 -29.47
C ALA A 292 -3.16 -9.36 -30.99
N ALA A 293 -3.78 -10.44 -31.43
CA ALA A 293 -3.60 -11.11 -32.70
C ALA A 293 -3.85 -10.25 -33.96
N SER A 294 -3.03 -10.46 -34.99
CA SER A 294 -3.54 -10.59 -36.35
C SER A 294 -2.57 -11.41 -37.21
N ALA A 295 -2.95 -12.64 -37.50
CA ALA A 295 -2.37 -13.45 -38.57
C ALA A 295 -2.74 -12.81 -39.93
N GLY A 296 -1.75 -12.62 -40.80
CA GLY A 296 -2.00 -12.14 -42.17
C GLY A 296 -0.74 -11.87 -43.00
N ALA A 297 -0.42 -12.82 -43.88
CA ALA A 297 0.34 -12.74 -45.14
C ALA A 297 1.85 -12.38 -45.14
N PRO A 298 2.68 -13.11 -45.92
CA PRO A 298 4.06 -12.70 -46.20
C PRO A 298 4.08 -11.75 -47.40
N ALA A 299 4.65 -10.56 -47.25
CA ALA A 299 4.92 -9.65 -48.36
C ALA A 299 6.43 -9.49 -48.54
N ALA A 300 6.85 -9.69 -49.79
CA ALA A 300 8.21 -9.68 -50.27
C ALA A 300 8.81 -8.28 -50.36
N GLY A 301 10.15 -8.25 -50.37
CA GLY A 301 10.93 -7.26 -51.13
C GLY A 301 11.32 -5.98 -50.41
N GLY A 302 12.55 -5.93 -49.92
CA GLY A 302 13.19 -4.69 -49.48
C GLY A 302 14.63 -4.92 -49.02
N LYS A 303 15.59 -4.90 -49.95
CA LYS A 303 17.01 -4.74 -49.62
C LYS A 303 17.21 -3.30 -49.12
N GLY A 304 17.58 -3.15 -47.85
CA GLY A 304 17.96 -1.89 -47.22
C GLY A 304 19.12 -2.14 -46.26
N GLU A 305 20.22 -1.44 -46.52
CA GLU A 305 21.49 -1.45 -45.81
C GLU A 305 21.39 -1.14 -44.31
N GLY A 306 22.26 -1.80 -43.53
CA GLY A 306 22.71 -1.39 -42.20
C GLY A 306 21.98 -2.02 -41.01
N PRO A 307 22.64 -2.83 -40.16
CA PRO A 307 22.02 -3.29 -38.93
C PRO A 307 22.06 -2.14 -37.92
N THR A 308 20.99 -1.35 -37.85
CA THR A 308 20.75 -0.51 -36.66
C THR A 308 20.18 -1.42 -35.58
N ALA A 309 21.05 -2.27 -35.01
CA ALA A 309 20.73 -2.93 -33.76
C ALA A 309 20.60 -1.83 -32.71
N SER A 310 19.40 -1.71 -32.14
CA SER A 310 19.18 -0.86 -30.99
C SER A 310 20.23 -1.19 -29.93
N ALA A 311 21.13 -0.25 -29.68
CA ALA A 311 22.08 -0.30 -28.58
C ALA A 311 21.32 -0.08 -27.26
N GLY A 312 20.38 -0.96 -26.94
CA GLY A 312 20.06 -1.25 -25.55
C GLY A 312 21.38 -1.64 -24.90
N SER A 313 21.68 -1.04 -23.74
CA SER A 313 22.96 -1.18 -23.03
C SER A 313 23.30 -2.65 -22.79
N ARG A 314 23.92 -3.30 -23.77
CA ARG A 314 24.35 -4.69 -23.71
C ARG A 314 25.51 -4.74 -22.73
N ILE A 315 25.35 -5.52 -21.67
CA ILE A 315 26.36 -5.67 -20.61
C ILE A 315 27.59 -6.40 -21.16
N LEU A 316 27.36 -7.33 -22.10
CA LEU A 316 28.37 -8.07 -22.84
C LEU A 316 29.06 -7.21 -23.90
N SER A 317 30.31 -7.55 -24.23
CA SER A 317 31.00 -6.95 -25.37
C SER A 317 30.31 -7.29 -26.69
N PRO A 318 30.59 -6.56 -27.79
CA PRO A 318 30.05 -6.88 -29.11
C PRO A 318 30.38 -8.31 -29.58
N ARG A 319 31.48 -8.89 -29.08
CA ARG A 319 31.94 -10.25 -29.38
C ARG A 319 31.49 -11.29 -28.34
N GLY A 320 30.89 -10.83 -27.24
CA GLY A 320 30.46 -11.68 -26.15
C GLY A 320 29.22 -12.50 -26.51
N SER A 321 29.17 -13.74 -26.05
CA SER A 321 27.98 -14.60 -26.17
C SER A 321 27.64 -15.24 -24.83
N VAL A 322 26.35 -15.52 -24.62
CA VAL A 322 25.84 -16.16 -23.42
C VAL A 322 24.96 -17.34 -23.83
N GLY A 323 25.26 -18.51 -23.25
CA GLY A 323 24.42 -19.70 -23.32
C GLY A 323 23.91 -20.08 -21.94
N TYR A 324 22.80 -20.82 -21.88
CA TYR A 324 22.24 -21.37 -20.65
C TYR A 324 21.99 -22.86 -20.79
N GLU A 325 22.10 -23.60 -19.69
CA GLU A 325 21.74 -25.02 -19.61
C GLU A 325 20.71 -25.21 -18.49
N LEU A 326 19.54 -25.76 -18.85
CA LEU A 326 18.35 -25.81 -17.98
C LEU A 326 18.44 -26.87 -16.89
N ARG A 327 19.14 -27.98 -17.12
CA ARG A 327 19.18 -29.14 -16.22
C ARG A 327 20.07 -28.90 -15.01
N THR A 328 21.13 -28.12 -15.19
CA THR A 328 22.12 -27.75 -14.17
C THR A 328 21.97 -26.29 -13.72
N ASN A 329 21.06 -25.53 -14.35
CA ASN A 329 20.86 -24.09 -14.12
C ASN A 329 22.18 -23.31 -14.16
N GLN A 330 22.99 -23.59 -15.18
CA GLN A 330 24.29 -22.95 -15.40
C GLN A 330 24.22 -21.97 -16.58
N LEU A 331 24.91 -20.85 -16.42
CA LEU A 331 25.09 -19.81 -17.41
C LEU A 331 26.54 -19.85 -17.90
N PHE A 332 26.73 -20.03 -19.21
CA PHE A 332 28.04 -20.01 -19.85
C PHE A 332 28.22 -18.68 -20.56
N VAL A 333 29.10 -17.84 -20.03
CA VAL A 333 29.41 -16.52 -20.62
C VAL A 333 30.78 -16.61 -21.28
N THR A 334 30.84 -16.26 -22.55
CA THR A 334 32.10 -16.12 -23.29
C THR A 334 32.33 -14.65 -23.58
N ASP A 335 33.31 -14.03 -22.92
CA ASP A 335 33.64 -12.61 -23.08
C ASP A 335 35.08 -12.30 -22.63
N VAL A 336 35.46 -11.02 -22.67
CA VAL A 336 36.71 -10.47 -22.17
C VAL A 336 36.77 -10.58 -20.63
N GLY A 337 37.97 -10.78 -20.07
CA GLY A 337 38.15 -11.00 -18.62
C GLY A 337 37.49 -9.92 -17.74
N ALA A 338 37.67 -8.65 -18.07
CA ALA A 338 37.05 -7.54 -17.34
C ALA A 338 35.50 -7.58 -17.33
N LYS A 339 34.89 -8.07 -18.42
CA LYS A 339 33.43 -8.21 -18.53
C LYS A 339 32.89 -9.40 -17.78
N LEU A 340 33.63 -10.51 -17.70
CA LEU A 340 33.25 -11.67 -16.90
C LEU A 340 33.19 -11.33 -15.40
N GLU A 341 34.14 -10.54 -14.89
CA GLU A 341 34.12 -10.06 -13.51
C GLU A 341 32.92 -9.13 -13.22
N GLU A 342 32.58 -8.26 -14.18
CA GLU A 342 31.41 -7.39 -14.10
C GLU A 342 30.10 -8.21 -14.06
N VAL A 343 29.98 -9.20 -14.95
CA VAL A 343 28.84 -10.14 -14.98
C VAL A 343 28.73 -10.89 -13.65
N GLY A 344 29.83 -11.45 -13.13
CA GLY A 344 29.84 -12.13 -11.83
C GLY A 344 29.36 -11.24 -10.68
N ARG A 345 29.75 -9.95 -10.67
CA ARG A 345 29.31 -8.98 -9.66
C ARG A 345 27.81 -8.68 -9.75
N ILE A 346 27.26 -8.62 -10.96
CA ILE A 346 25.83 -8.38 -11.19
C ILE A 346 25.03 -9.62 -10.79
N LEU A 347 25.46 -10.81 -11.23
CA LEU A 347 24.83 -12.08 -10.88
C LEU A 347 24.76 -12.27 -9.36
N GLY A 348 25.83 -11.94 -8.62
CA GLY A 348 25.83 -12.02 -7.15
C GLY A 348 24.85 -11.07 -6.45
N LYS A 349 24.38 -10.01 -7.11
CA LYS A 349 23.33 -9.12 -6.57
C LYS A 349 21.92 -9.54 -6.97
N VAL A 350 21.77 -10.23 -8.10
CA VAL A 350 20.47 -10.63 -8.65
C VAL A 350 20.04 -12.01 -8.14
N ASP A 351 20.99 -12.93 -7.94
CA ASP A 351 20.72 -14.29 -7.46
C ASP A 351 20.54 -14.34 -5.92
N ILE A 352 19.55 -13.61 -5.43
CA ILE A 352 19.12 -13.62 -4.04
C ILE A 352 17.82 -14.43 -3.88
N PRO A 353 17.57 -15.05 -2.71
CA PRO A 353 16.33 -15.78 -2.46
C PRO A 353 15.12 -14.84 -2.54
N VAL A 354 14.05 -15.32 -3.16
CA VAL A 354 12.78 -14.59 -3.21
C VAL A 354 12.02 -14.75 -1.89
N ARG A 355 11.57 -13.62 -1.35
CA ARG A 355 10.72 -13.62 -0.16
C ARG A 355 9.35 -14.24 -0.48
N GLN A 356 8.79 -14.97 0.48
CA GLN A 356 7.48 -15.59 0.36
C GLN A 356 6.45 -14.83 1.20
N VAL A 357 5.22 -14.79 0.71
CA VAL A 357 4.08 -14.17 1.40
C VAL A 357 2.97 -15.21 1.54
N VAL A 358 2.45 -15.35 2.76
CA VAL A 358 1.17 -16.01 3.03
C VAL A 358 0.08 -14.96 2.91
N ILE A 359 -0.96 -15.26 2.14
CA ILE A 359 -2.14 -14.43 2.04
C ILE A 359 -3.31 -15.23 2.61
N GLU A 360 -3.96 -14.66 3.63
CA GLU A 360 -5.21 -15.15 4.19
C GLU A 360 -6.33 -14.20 3.79
N ALA A 361 -7.35 -14.69 3.10
CA ALA A 361 -8.60 -13.97 2.96
C ALA A 361 -9.63 -14.51 3.94
N ARG A 362 -10.51 -13.67 4.46
CA ARG A 362 -11.68 -14.08 5.25
C ARG A 362 -12.91 -13.43 4.65
N ILE A 363 -13.83 -14.25 4.18
CA ILE A 363 -15.12 -13.81 3.64
C ILE A 363 -16.15 -14.16 4.70
N VAL A 364 -16.77 -13.16 5.28
CA VAL A 364 -17.79 -13.30 6.30
C VAL A 364 -19.12 -12.92 5.68
N GLU A 365 -20.06 -13.84 5.72
CA GLU A 365 -21.44 -13.62 5.30
C GLU A 365 -22.34 -13.82 6.51
N ALA A 366 -23.08 -12.78 6.88
CA ALA A 366 -24.08 -12.82 7.93
C ALA A 366 -25.46 -12.63 7.31
N SER A 367 -26.42 -13.45 7.71
CA SER A 367 -27.82 -13.31 7.34
C SER A 367 -28.68 -13.25 8.59
N ASP A 368 -29.63 -12.32 8.58
CA ASP A 368 -30.63 -12.14 9.62
C ASP A 368 -32.00 -12.02 8.96
N SER A 369 -32.89 -12.93 9.27
CA SER A 369 -34.25 -12.96 8.73
C SER A 369 -35.25 -12.95 9.87
N PHE A 370 -36.17 -12.01 9.82
CA PHE A 370 -37.28 -11.89 10.75
C PHE A 370 -38.58 -11.92 9.96
N GLY A 371 -39.58 -12.62 10.48
CA GLY A 371 -40.88 -12.68 9.86
C GLY A 371 -41.99 -12.79 10.89
N ARG A 372 -43.10 -12.11 10.63
CA ARG A 372 -44.32 -12.18 11.43
C ARG A 372 -45.57 -12.22 10.54
N SER A 373 -46.48 -13.17 10.80
CA SER A 373 -47.80 -13.24 10.18
C SER A 373 -48.91 -13.38 11.23
N LEU A 374 -50.04 -12.71 10.98
CA LEU A 374 -51.23 -12.76 11.83
C LEU A 374 -52.46 -12.72 10.94
N GLY A 375 -53.38 -13.66 11.15
CA GLY A 375 -54.62 -13.75 10.40
C GLY A 375 -55.76 -14.36 11.20
N VAL A 376 -56.97 -14.26 10.64
CA VAL A 376 -58.22 -14.60 11.30
C VAL A 376 -59.16 -15.31 10.33
N ARG A 377 -59.87 -16.32 10.83
CA ARG A 377 -61.06 -16.87 10.19
C ARG A 377 -62.27 -16.62 11.08
N LEU A 378 -63.33 -16.08 10.48
CA LEU A 378 -64.62 -15.91 11.12
C LEU A 378 -65.64 -16.68 10.33
N GLY A 379 -66.39 -17.53 11.03
CA GLY A 379 -67.44 -18.34 10.43
C GLY A 379 -68.70 -18.29 11.27
N GLY A 380 -69.83 -18.50 10.62
CA GLY A 380 -71.09 -18.43 11.31
C GLY A 380 -72.24 -18.90 10.44
N LEU A 381 -73.22 -19.50 11.11
CA LEU A 381 -74.47 -19.92 10.53
C LEU A 381 -75.59 -19.55 11.50
N GLY A 382 -76.63 -18.92 10.97
CA GLY A 382 -77.87 -18.70 11.70
C GLY A 382 -79.05 -19.17 10.87
N ARG A 383 -79.97 -19.90 11.50
CA ARG A 383 -81.25 -20.29 10.91
C ARG A 383 -82.38 -19.66 11.73
N VAL A 384 -83.23 -18.89 11.06
CA VAL A 384 -84.47 -18.38 11.65
C VAL A 384 -85.59 -19.34 11.26
N ALA A 385 -86.14 -20.05 12.24
CA ALA A 385 -87.28 -20.93 12.03
C ALA A 385 -88.57 -20.12 11.86
N GLY A 386 -89.34 -20.42 10.82
CA GLY A 386 -90.71 -19.91 10.68
C GLY A 386 -91.70 -20.73 11.49
N ASN A 387 -92.93 -20.24 11.65
CA ASN A 387 -94.02 -21.02 12.23
C ASN A 387 -94.22 -22.29 11.41
N GLY A 388 -94.00 -23.47 12.01
CA GLY A 388 -94.18 -24.77 11.35
C GLY A 388 -92.90 -25.59 11.13
N GLY A 389 -91.74 -25.17 11.65
CA GLY A 389 -90.52 -25.99 11.67
C GLY A 389 -89.67 -25.95 10.39
N SER A 390 -90.10 -25.20 9.37
CA SER A 390 -89.31 -24.89 8.17
C SER A 390 -88.43 -23.64 8.38
N PRO A 391 -87.14 -23.65 7.98
CA PRO A 391 -86.28 -22.48 8.07
C PRO A 391 -86.68 -21.43 7.02
N GLN A 392 -86.98 -20.20 7.46
CA GLN A 392 -87.46 -19.13 6.57
C GLN A 392 -86.35 -18.16 6.14
N LEU A 393 -85.26 -18.08 6.91
CA LEU A 393 -84.06 -17.32 6.57
C LEU A 393 -82.82 -18.03 7.11
N GLN A 394 -81.83 -18.25 6.26
CA GLN A 394 -80.52 -18.77 6.64
C GLN A 394 -79.45 -17.74 6.26
N VAL A 395 -78.55 -17.43 7.19
CA VAL A 395 -77.44 -16.48 7.01
C VAL A 395 -76.12 -17.23 7.22
N GLY A 396 -75.17 -17.06 6.30
CA GLY A 396 -73.87 -17.74 6.33
C GLY A 396 -72.87 -17.15 5.36
N GLY A 397 -71.60 -17.57 5.46
CA GLY A 397 -70.49 -17.05 4.65
C GLY A 397 -70.38 -17.58 3.22
N SER A 398 -71.19 -18.57 2.84
CA SER A 398 -71.16 -19.20 1.51
C SER A 398 -72.56 -19.60 1.06
N TYR A 399 -72.86 -19.42 -0.24
CA TYR A 399 -74.14 -19.79 -0.85
C TYR A 399 -74.45 -21.29 -0.73
N LEU A 400 -73.42 -22.15 -0.77
CA LEU A 400 -73.53 -23.59 -0.55
C LEU A 400 -73.92 -23.93 0.90
N GLY A 401 -73.49 -23.11 1.87
CA GLY A 401 -73.83 -23.26 3.28
C GLY A 401 -75.23 -22.76 3.64
N VAL A 402 -75.90 -22.03 2.73
CA VAL A 402 -77.22 -21.38 2.91
C VAL A 402 -78.32 -22.09 2.08
N GLN A 403 -78.00 -23.22 1.42
CA GLN A 403 -78.95 -23.90 0.56
C GLN A 403 -80.12 -24.52 1.38
N PRO A 404 -81.39 -24.30 0.98
CA PRO A 404 -82.54 -24.92 1.63
C PRO A 404 -82.46 -26.43 1.41
N THR A 405 -82.09 -27.17 2.46
CA THR A 405 -82.19 -28.62 2.46
C THR A 405 -83.65 -28.97 2.72
N PRO A 406 -84.36 -29.62 1.78
CA PRO A 406 -85.75 -29.99 2.01
C PRO A 406 -85.84 -30.92 3.22
N SER A 407 -86.75 -30.60 4.13
CA SER A 407 -87.08 -31.39 5.32
C SER A 407 -87.49 -32.80 4.91
N GLY A 408 -86.58 -33.77 5.01
CA GLY A 408 -86.85 -35.17 4.64
C GLY A 408 -85.64 -35.99 4.21
N SER A 409 -84.51 -35.40 3.84
CA SER A 409 -83.27 -36.16 3.59
C SER A 409 -82.44 -36.31 4.88
N LEU A 410 -82.97 -37.10 5.83
CA LEU A 410 -82.23 -37.60 7.01
C LEU A 410 -81.99 -39.11 6.86
N GLY A 411 -81.54 -39.53 5.68
CA GLY A 411 -81.34 -40.94 5.33
C GLY A 411 -79.96 -41.31 4.77
N ALA A 412 -79.05 -40.35 4.64
CA ALA A 412 -77.66 -40.63 4.27
C ALA A 412 -76.73 -39.96 5.28
N PRO A 413 -75.93 -40.72 6.05
CA PRO A 413 -74.82 -40.17 6.81
C PRO A 413 -73.70 -39.86 5.81
N THR A 414 -73.88 -38.85 4.96
CA THR A 414 -72.78 -38.34 4.16
C THR A 414 -72.00 -37.34 5.03
N PRO A 415 -70.71 -37.58 5.32
CA PRO A 415 -69.86 -36.71 6.14
C PRO A 415 -69.48 -35.42 5.38
N ALA A 416 -70.41 -34.81 4.66
CA ALA A 416 -70.20 -33.70 3.72
C ALA A 416 -70.62 -32.33 4.28
N LEU A 417 -71.29 -32.26 5.43
CA LEU A 417 -71.69 -30.98 6.06
C LEU A 417 -70.59 -30.35 6.92
N TYR A 418 -69.52 -31.09 7.23
CA TYR A 418 -68.30 -30.52 7.85
C TYR A 418 -67.34 -29.88 6.83
N ASN A 419 -67.70 -29.92 5.53
CA ASN A 419 -66.86 -29.48 4.41
C ASN A 419 -67.54 -28.39 3.57
N GLN A 420 -68.43 -27.59 4.18
CA GLN A 420 -68.90 -26.35 3.59
C GLN A 420 -68.14 -25.22 4.26
N ASN A 421 -67.44 -24.39 3.50
CA ASN A 421 -66.68 -23.27 4.05
C ASN A 421 -67.65 -22.26 4.68
N LEU A 422 -67.90 -22.40 5.98
CA LEU A 422 -68.82 -21.55 6.77
C LEU A 422 -68.19 -20.20 7.15
N ASN A 423 -66.98 -19.94 6.68
CA ASN A 423 -66.22 -18.75 7.00
C ASN A 423 -66.68 -17.60 6.11
N PHE A 424 -67.21 -16.53 6.71
CA PHE A 424 -67.48 -15.27 6.02
C PHE A 424 -66.24 -14.35 5.99
N VAL A 425 -65.25 -14.58 6.87
CA VAL A 425 -63.89 -14.04 6.73
C VAL A 425 -62.93 -15.22 6.72
N ASN A 426 -62.14 -15.35 5.66
CA ASN A 426 -61.15 -16.41 5.53
C ASN A 426 -59.78 -15.81 5.21
N LEU A 427 -59.16 -15.18 6.21
CA LEU A 427 -57.87 -14.52 6.09
C LEU A 427 -56.86 -15.14 7.08
N PRO A 428 -56.63 -16.47 7.06
CA PRO A 428 -55.65 -17.09 7.95
C PRO A 428 -54.25 -16.55 7.66
N ALA A 429 -53.39 -16.53 8.69
CA ALA A 429 -51.97 -16.23 8.53
C ALA A 429 -51.35 -17.21 7.52
N PRO A 430 -50.71 -16.74 6.44
CA PRO A 430 -49.93 -17.62 5.59
C PRO A 430 -48.63 -18.01 6.31
N GLY A 431 -48.02 -19.09 5.82
CA GLY A 431 -46.62 -19.37 6.14
C GLY A 431 -45.71 -18.25 5.62
N LEU A 432 -44.54 -18.10 6.23
CA LEU A 432 -43.57 -17.09 5.86
C LEU A 432 -42.50 -17.63 4.92
N THR A 433 -42.02 -16.79 4.01
CA THR A 433 -40.93 -17.17 3.09
C THR A 433 -39.58 -17.24 3.80
N THR A 434 -39.44 -16.50 4.90
CA THR A 434 -38.26 -16.50 5.77
C THR A 434 -38.14 -17.76 6.64
N ALA A 435 -39.21 -18.54 6.78
CA ALA A 435 -39.22 -19.79 7.55
C ALA A 435 -40.00 -20.91 6.81
N PRO A 436 -39.42 -21.48 5.75
CA PRO A 436 -40.08 -22.52 4.95
C PRO A 436 -40.45 -23.74 5.80
N GLY A 437 -41.68 -24.23 5.64
CA GLY A 437 -42.16 -25.43 6.34
C GLY A 437 -42.66 -25.22 7.77
N VAL A 438 -42.60 -23.99 8.30
CA VAL A 438 -43.22 -23.67 9.60
C VAL A 438 -44.68 -23.26 9.39
N THR A 439 -45.59 -23.98 10.03
CA THR A 439 -47.02 -23.68 9.99
C THR A 439 -47.41 -22.70 11.11
N PRO A 440 -48.30 -21.72 10.85
CA PRO A 440 -48.81 -20.83 11.89
C PRO A 440 -49.59 -21.59 12.97
N GLY A 441 -49.37 -21.22 14.22
CA GLY A 441 -50.16 -21.72 15.35
C GLY A 441 -51.58 -21.17 15.28
N THR A 442 -52.57 -22.01 15.52
CA THR A 442 -53.98 -21.63 15.49
C THR A 442 -54.66 -21.79 16.84
N PHE A 443 -55.58 -20.89 17.15
CA PHE A 443 -56.47 -20.95 18.30
C PHE A 443 -57.89 -20.70 17.83
N ALA A 444 -58.80 -21.65 18.09
CA ALA A 444 -60.18 -21.59 17.65
C ALA A 444 -61.16 -21.62 18.83
N LEU A 445 -62.15 -20.73 18.80
CA LEU A 445 -63.29 -20.68 19.70
C LEU A 445 -64.57 -20.83 18.89
N SER A 446 -65.48 -21.67 19.36
CA SER A 446 -66.80 -21.81 18.78
C SER A 446 -67.88 -21.65 19.84
N LEU A 447 -68.91 -20.86 19.51
CA LEU A 447 -70.13 -20.68 20.28
C LEU A 447 -71.28 -21.31 19.50
N PHE A 448 -71.96 -22.28 20.12
CA PHE A 448 -73.09 -22.98 19.54
C PHE A 448 -74.32 -22.90 20.44
N ASN A 449 -75.47 -22.58 19.85
CA ASN A 449 -76.76 -22.62 20.52
C ASN A 449 -77.71 -23.55 19.75
N GLN A 450 -77.99 -24.70 20.36
CA GLN A 450 -78.83 -25.76 19.79
C GLN A 450 -80.29 -25.33 19.62
N ALA A 451 -80.86 -24.58 20.57
CA ALA A 451 -82.25 -24.14 20.51
C ALA A 451 -82.50 -23.13 19.38
N ALA A 452 -81.49 -22.30 19.08
CA ALA A 452 -81.56 -21.30 18.01
C ALA A 452 -80.96 -21.77 16.67
N ASN A 453 -80.37 -22.97 16.60
CA ASN A 453 -79.58 -23.42 15.45
C ASN A 453 -78.57 -22.37 14.96
N ARG A 454 -77.87 -21.74 15.92
CA ARG A 454 -76.88 -20.67 15.66
C ARG A 454 -75.49 -21.14 16.04
N PHE A 455 -74.54 -20.86 15.16
CA PHE A 455 -73.13 -21.16 15.33
C PHE A 455 -72.29 -19.94 14.98
N LEU A 456 -71.28 -19.66 15.79
CA LEU A 456 -70.27 -18.63 15.53
C LEU A 456 -68.90 -19.22 15.86
N SER A 457 -67.97 -19.15 14.92
CA SER A 457 -66.58 -19.58 15.09
C SER A 457 -65.61 -18.44 14.83
N LEU A 458 -64.60 -18.35 15.68
CA LEU A 458 -63.45 -17.48 15.56
C LEU A 458 -62.20 -18.35 15.60
N GLU A 459 -61.36 -18.28 14.60
CA GLU A 459 -60.02 -18.88 14.60
C GLU A 459 -58.99 -17.77 14.37
N ILE A 460 -58.02 -17.66 15.26
CA ILE A 460 -56.86 -16.78 15.12
C ILE A 460 -55.68 -17.65 14.77
N SER A 461 -54.87 -17.17 13.84
CA SER A 461 -53.66 -17.84 13.37
C SER A 461 -52.50 -16.87 13.42
N ALA A 462 -51.37 -17.28 14.00
CA ALA A 462 -50.21 -16.42 14.16
C ALA A 462 -48.91 -17.20 14.00
N LEU A 463 -47.91 -16.56 13.40
CA LEU A 463 -46.55 -17.07 13.29
C LEU A 463 -45.55 -15.92 13.44
N GLU A 464 -44.53 -16.13 14.25
CA GLU A 464 -43.36 -15.26 14.30
C GLU A 464 -42.13 -16.17 14.24
N ALA A 465 -41.21 -15.85 13.33
CA ALA A 465 -40.01 -16.63 13.09
C ALA A 465 -38.81 -15.71 12.94
N GLU A 466 -37.71 -16.09 13.57
CA GLU A 466 -36.42 -15.42 13.48
C GLU A 466 -35.35 -16.45 13.11
N GLY A 467 -34.48 -16.10 12.16
CA GLY A 467 -33.42 -16.96 11.65
C GLY A 467 -32.13 -16.16 11.50
N LYS A 468 -31.05 -16.65 12.11
CA LYS A 468 -29.72 -16.04 12.03
C LYS A 468 -28.72 -17.04 11.46
N GLY A 469 -27.95 -16.61 10.46
CA GLY A 469 -26.90 -17.38 9.82
C GLY A 469 -25.58 -16.63 9.81
N LYS A 470 -24.47 -17.33 10.03
CA LYS A 470 -23.11 -16.80 9.85
C LYS A 470 -22.25 -17.83 9.15
N ILE A 471 -21.71 -17.46 7.99
CA ILE A 471 -20.81 -18.28 7.19
C ILE A 471 -19.46 -17.57 7.12
N VAL A 472 -18.39 -18.27 7.48
CA VAL A 472 -17.01 -17.75 7.36
C VAL A 472 -16.22 -18.67 6.45
N SER A 473 -15.63 -18.11 5.41
CA SER A 473 -14.75 -18.82 4.47
C SER A 473 -13.36 -18.21 4.54
N SER A 474 -12.34 -19.02 4.80
CA SER A 474 -10.96 -18.53 5.02
C SER A 474 -9.92 -19.21 4.10
N PRO A 475 -9.90 -18.92 2.80
CA PRO A 475 -8.88 -19.47 1.91
C PRO A 475 -7.50 -18.87 2.22
N ARG A 476 -6.47 -19.71 2.13
CA ARG A 476 -5.08 -19.35 2.40
C ARG A 476 -4.20 -19.85 1.27
N VAL A 477 -3.26 -19.00 0.83
CA VAL A 477 -2.31 -19.34 -0.21
C VAL A 477 -0.94 -18.76 0.12
N VAL A 478 0.12 -19.49 -0.25
CA VAL A 478 1.51 -19.02 -0.12
C VAL A 478 2.07 -18.86 -1.51
N THR A 479 2.76 -17.76 -1.76
CA THR A 479 3.43 -17.51 -3.04
C THR A 479 4.68 -16.68 -2.84
N ALA A 480 5.57 -16.71 -3.82
CA ALA A 480 6.73 -15.82 -3.84
C ALA A 480 6.34 -14.40 -4.31
N ASP A 481 7.20 -13.44 -4.02
CA ASP A 481 7.08 -12.07 -4.50
C ASP A 481 6.90 -12.03 -6.03
N GLN A 482 5.92 -11.25 -6.51
CA GLN A 482 5.53 -11.08 -7.93
C GLN A 482 5.00 -12.33 -8.65
N ILE A 483 4.77 -13.45 -7.95
CA ILE A 483 4.20 -14.67 -8.55
C ILE A 483 2.71 -14.76 -8.23
N LYS A 484 1.90 -14.84 -9.30
CA LYS A 484 0.45 -15.05 -9.21
C LYS A 484 0.13 -16.44 -8.65
N ALA A 485 -0.72 -16.49 -7.63
CA ALA A 485 -1.23 -17.73 -7.06
C ALA A 485 -2.76 -17.77 -7.04
N THR A 486 -3.31 -18.98 -7.18
CA THR A 486 -4.76 -19.21 -7.20
C THR A 486 -5.14 -20.40 -6.35
N ILE A 487 -6.22 -20.30 -5.58
CA ILE A 487 -6.85 -21.39 -4.86
C ILE A 487 -8.35 -21.38 -5.15
N ARG A 488 -8.93 -22.54 -5.48
CA ARG A 488 -10.34 -22.69 -5.86
C ARG A 488 -10.97 -23.91 -5.18
N GLN A 489 -12.21 -23.78 -4.73
CA GLN A 489 -13.02 -24.87 -4.17
C GLN A 489 -14.48 -24.70 -4.59
N GLY A 490 -15.11 -25.75 -5.12
CA GLY A 490 -16.55 -25.73 -5.41
C GLY A 490 -16.96 -26.86 -6.34
N THR A 491 -18.04 -26.65 -7.08
CA THR A 491 -18.67 -27.66 -7.93
C THR A 491 -18.91 -27.13 -9.34
N GLN A 492 -18.90 -28.04 -10.32
CA GLN A 492 -19.26 -27.71 -11.69
C GLN A 492 -20.71 -28.08 -11.97
N ILE A 493 -21.47 -27.13 -12.51
CA ILE A 493 -22.89 -27.29 -12.84
C ILE A 493 -23.03 -27.51 -14.35
N PRO A 494 -23.66 -28.62 -14.80
CA PRO A 494 -23.89 -28.86 -16.22
C PRO A 494 -25.05 -28.02 -16.76
N TYR A 495 -24.86 -27.41 -17.92
CA TYR A 495 -25.86 -26.69 -18.71
C TYR A 495 -25.98 -27.31 -20.09
N GLN A 496 -27.21 -27.49 -20.56
CA GLN A 496 -27.46 -27.93 -21.93
C GLN A 496 -27.45 -26.71 -22.85
N SER A 497 -26.52 -26.67 -23.81
CA SER A 497 -26.47 -25.69 -24.89
C SER A 497 -26.75 -26.37 -26.23
N ALA A 498 -27.34 -25.65 -27.19
CA ALA A 498 -27.45 -26.15 -28.56
C ALA A 498 -26.05 -26.29 -29.16
N ALA A 499 -25.71 -27.46 -29.70
CA ALA A 499 -24.42 -27.67 -30.36
C ALA A 499 -24.30 -26.74 -31.58
N PRO A 500 -23.11 -26.16 -31.84
CA PRO A 500 -22.88 -25.38 -33.06
C PRO A 500 -22.78 -26.33 -34.27
N GLY A 501 -23.92 -26.65 -34.88
CA GLY A 501 -24.03 -27.49 -36.07
C GLY A 501 -25.48 -27.66 -36.54
N ALA A 502 -25.69 -27.88 -37.84
CA ALA A 502 -27.02 -28.01 -38.45
C ALA A 502 -27.83 -29.24 -37.97
N ALA A 503 -27.23 -30.12 -37.16
CA ALA A 503 -27.91 -31.19 -36.45
C ALA A 503 -28.11 -30.76 -34.99
N GLY A 504 -29.35 -30.44 -34.61
CA GLY A 504 -29.74 -29.90 -33.30
C GLY A 504 -29.51 -30.85 -32.10
N GLY A 505 -28.27 -31.26 -31.88
CA GLY A 505 -27.85 -32.00 -30.70
C GLY A 505 -27.69 -31.08 -29.48
N THR A 506 -28.00 -31.61 -28.30
CA THR A 506 -27.72 -30.95 -27.02
C THR A 506 -26.27 -31.23 -26.60
N GLN A 507 -25.47 -30.17 -26.44
CA GLN A 507 -24.13 -30.23 -25.88
C GLN A 507 -24.19 -29.84 -24.40
N VAL A 508 -23.58 -30.65 -23.52
CA VAL A 508 -23.48 -30.31 -22.09
C VAL A 508 -22.20 -29.50 -21.87
N SER A 509 -22.33 -28.28 -21.33
CA SER A 509 -21.24 -27.39 -20.92
C SER A 509 -21.23 -27.26 -19.39
N PHE A 510 -20.06 -27.29 -18.78
CA PHE A 510 -19.93 -27.13 -17.32
C PHE A 510 -19.61 -25.68 -16.97
N LYS A 511 -20.34 -25.09 -16.03
CA LYS A 511 -20.00 -23.80 -15.41
C LYS A 511 -19.58 -23.99 -13.96
N ASP A 512 -18.52 -23.30 -13.56
CA ASP A 512 -17.99 -23.38 -12.21
C ASP A 512 -18.84 -22.54 -11.24
N ALA A 513 -19.20 -23.13 -10.10
CA ALA A 513 -19.70 -22.41 -8.92
C ALA A 513 -18.68 -22.65 -7.79
N VAL A 514 -17.69 -21.77 -7.70
CA VAL A 514 -16.52 -21.94 -6.83
C VAL A 514 -16.26 -20.70 -5.96
N LEU A 515 -15.69 -20.95 -4.78
CA LEU A 515 -14.91 -19.98 -4.04
C LEU A 515 -13.50 -19.92 -4.67
N LYS A 516 -13.10 -18.74 -5.16
CA LYS A 516 -11.80 -18.48 -5.76
C LYS A 516 -11.10 -17.35 -5.02
N LEU A 517 -9.84 -17.56 -4.67
CA LEU A 517 -8.91 -16.50 -4.31
C LEU A 517 -7.75 -16.54 -5.31
N GLU A 518 -7.56 -15.44 -6.02
CA GLU A 518 -6.45 -15.20 -6.93
C GLU A 518 -5.72 -13.95 -6.46
N VAL A 519 -4.41 -14.04 -6.31
CA VAL A 519 -3.61 -12.95 -5.74
C VAL A 519 -2.21 -12.92 -6.32
N THR A 520 -1.70 -11.71 -6.55
CA THR A 520 -0.31 -11.44 -6.89
C THR A 520 0.27 -10.46 -5.87
N PRO A 521 1.20 -10.87 -4.99
CA PRO A 521 1.82 -9.97 -4.04
C PRO A 521 3.04 -9.27 -4.63
N GLN A 522 3.30 -8.06 -4.14
CA GLN A 522 4.53 -7.31 -4.37
C GLN A 522 5.01 -6.68 -3.05
N ILE A 523 6.20 -7.02 -2.60
CA ILE A 523 6.75 -6.49 -1.35
C ILE A 523 7.50 -5.17 -1.62
N THR A 524 7.07 -4.10 -0.96
CA THR A 524 7.70 -2.77 -1.05
C THR A 524 8.98 -2.69 -0.20
N PRO A 525 9.91 -1.76 -0.48
CA PRO A 525 11.10 -1.54 0.35
C PRO A 525 10.79 -1.17 1.81
N GLU A 526 9.67 -0.48 2.04
CA GLU A 526 9.14 -0.09 3.37
C GLU A 526 8.62 -1.30 4.19
N GLY A 527 8.51 -2.49 3.57
CA GLY A 527 7.97 -3.70 4.21
C GLY A 527 6.46 -3.89 4.07
N GLY A 528 5.75 -2.94 3.44
CA GLY A 528 4.35 -3.12 3.02
C GLY A 528 4.22 -4.08 1.84
N ILE A 529 3.02 -4.65 1.68
CA ILE A 529 2.71 -5.67 0.67
C ILE A 529 1.57 -5.13 -0.19
N LEU A 530 1.87 -4.86 -1.45
CA LEU A 530 0.89 -4.51 -2.47
C LEU A 530 0.29 -5.79 -3.02
N LEU A 531 -1.03 -5.89 -3.04
CA LEU A 531 -1.76 -7.08 -3.44
C LEU A 531 -2.70 -6.71 -4.58
N ASP A 532 -2.54 -7.35 -5.74
CA ASP A 532 -3.60 -7.43 -6.76
C ASP A 532 -4.43 -8.68 -6.47
N VAL A 533 -5.70 -8.50 -6.14
CA VAL A 533 -6.56 -9.54 -5.58
C VAL A 533 -7.85 -9.64 -6.38
N ASP A 534 -8.21 -10.87 -6.73
CA ASP A 534 -9.50 -11.25 -7.29
C ASP A 534 -10.10 -12.35 -6.40
N VAL A 535 -11.13 -11.97 -5.64
CA VAL A 535 -11.90 -12.89 -4.79
C VAL A 535 -13.27 -13.08 -5.40
N SER A 536 -13.65 -14.32 -5.69
CA SER A 536 -15.03 -14.66 -6.07
C SER A 536 -15.61 -15.75 -5.18
N LYS A 537 -16.90 -15.66 -4.90
CA LYS A 537 -17.68 -16.67 -4.17
C LYS A 537 -18.97 -16.89 -4.94
N ASP A 538 -19.01 -18.00 -5.65
CA ASP A 538 -20.16 -18.39 -6.44
C ASP A 538 -20.89 -19.57 -5.77
N SER A 539 -22.22 -19.53 -5.78
CA SER A 539 -23.07 -20.60 -5.25
C SER A 539 -24.21 -20.95 -6.20
N ARG A 540 -24.75 -22.16 -6.08
CA ARG A 540 -25.94 -22.57 -6.85
C ARG A 540 -27.15 -21.77 -6.37
N GLY A 541 -27.76 -21.01 -7.28
CA GLY A 541 -28.98 -20.25 -7.07
C GLY A 541 -30.24 -21.04 -7.40
N GLN A 542 -31.33 -20.32 -7.72
CA GLN A 542 -32.65 -20.89 -8.00
C GLN A 542 -32.67 -21.82 -9.22
N ASP A 543 -33.43 -22.90 -9.17
CA ASP A 543 -33.63 -23.79 -10.32
C ASP A 543 -34.50 -23.11 -11.39
N THR A 544 -33.99 -23.02 -12.62
CA THR A 544 -34.73 -22.50 -13.78
C THR A 544 -34.97 -23.62 -14.80
N THR A 545 -35.91 -23.43 -15.73
CA THR A 545 -36.20 -24.38 -16.82
C THR A 545 -34.97 -24.71 -17.68
N ALA A 546 -33.98 -23.81 -17.74
CA ALA A 546 -32.73 -23.98 -18.49
C ALA A 546 -31.55 -24.50 -17.64
N GLY A 547 -31.79 -24.87 -16.38
CA GLY A 547 -30.77 -25.24 -15.39
C GLY A 547 -30.75 -24.30 -14.18
N PRO A 548 -30.02 -24.62 -13.11
CA PRO A 548 -29.92 -23.74 -11.95
C PRO A 548 -29.24 -22.40 -12.30
N ALA A 549 -29.65 -21.31 -11.65
CA ALA A 549 -28.92 -20.06 -11.67
C ALA A 549 -27.63 -20.17 -10.84
N ILE A 550 -26.69 -19.24 -11.02
CA ILE A 550 -25.48 -19.12 -10.20
C ILE A 550 -25.50 -17.74 -9.57
N ASP A 551 -25.52 -17.71 -8.24
CA ASP A 551 -25.37 -16.49 -7.47
C ASP A 551 -23.88 -16.18 -7.36
N THR A 552 -23.44 -15.03 -7.87
CA THR A 552 -22.03 -14.66 -7.93
C THR A 552 -21.74 -13.45 -7.05
N LYS A 553 -20.60 -13.49 -6.34
CA LYS A 553 -20.10 -12.37 -5.52
C LYS A 553 -18.62 -12.21 -5.80
N GLN A 554 -18.19 -11.09 -6.37
CA GLN A 554 -16.80 -10.88 -6.78
C GLN A 554 -16.26 -9.51 -6.36
N VAL A 555 -15.00 -9.48 -5.92
CA VAL A 555 -14.26 -8.27 -5.59
C VAL A 555 -12.89 -8.35 -6.27
N ARG A 556 -12.59 -7.37 -7.14
CA ARG A 556 -11.27 -7.20 -7.75
C ARG A 556 -10.72 -5.85 -7.37
N THR A 557 -9.57 -5.83 -6.71
CA THR A 557 -8.96 -4.58 -6.24
C THR A 557 -7.46 -4.72 -6.05
N GLN A 558 -6.79 -3.58 -5.99
CA GLN A 558 -5.38 -3.49 -5.63
C GLN A 558 -5.25 -2.72 -4.31
N VAL A 559 -4.62 -3.33 -3.31
CA VAL A 559 -4.50 -2.74 -1.97
C VAL A 559 -3.09 -2.86 -1.43
N LEU A 560 -2.60 -1.81 -0.77
CA LEU A 560 -1.36 -1.83 -0.01
C LEU A 560 -1.68 -2.12 1.45
N VAL A 561 -1.05 -3.14 2.02
CA VAL A 561 -1.29 -3.58 3.40
C VAL A 561 0.04 -3.75 4.12
N GLU A 562 0.09 -3.38 5.39
CA GLU A 562 1.27 -3.62 6.23
C GLU A 562 1.50 -5.12 6.46
N ASN A 563 2.75 -5.52 6.74
CA ASN A 563 3.07 -6.92 7.01
C ASN A 563 2.35 -7.43 8.27
N GLY A 564 1.44 -8.40 8.11
CA GLY A 564 0.61 -8.95 9.17
C GLY A 564 -0.63 -8.11 9.50
N GLY A 565 -0.81 -6.95 8.86
CA GLY A 565 -2.00 -6.12 9.00
C GLY A 565 -3.21 -6.74 8.31
N THR A 566 -4.41 -6.43 8.80
CA THR A 566 -5.67 -6.84 8.16
C THR A 566 -6.36 -5.62 7.57
N VAL A 567 -6.73 -5.70 6.29
CA VAL A 567 -7.54 -4.67 5.61
C VAL A 567 -8.91 -5.24 5.24
N VAL A 568 -9.94 -4.40 5.32
CA VAL A 568 -11.25 -4.69 4.73
C VAL A 568 -11.21 -4.19 3.29
N ILE A 569 -11.25 -5.11 2.32
CA ILE A 569 -11.18 -4.75 0.90
C ILE A 569 -12.54 -4.36 0.32
N GLY A 570 -13.63 -4.77 0.98
CA GLY A 570 -14.99 -4.43 0.57
C GLY A 570 -16.06 -5.19 1.33
N GLY A 571 -17.31 -4.77 1.11
CA GLY A 571 -18.48 -5.43 1.65
C GLY A 571 -19.78 -4.97 0.97
N ILE A 572 -20.84 -5.75 1.16
CA ILE A 572 -22.18 -5.48 0.64
C ILE A 572 -23.17 -5.64 1.78
N PHE A 573 -24.01 -4.64 2.01
CA PHE A 573 -25.13 -4.71 2.94
C PHE A 573 -26.43 -4.60 2.15
N GLU A 574 -27.31 -5.58 2.34
CA GLU A 574 -28.62 -5.64 1.70
C GLU A 574 -29.70 -5.80 2.77
N GLN A 575 -30.76 -5.00 2.67
CA GLN A 575 -31.96 -5.12 3.50
C GLN A 575 -33.20 -5.11 2.62
N GLN A 576 -34.03 -6.12 2.77
CA GLN A 576 -35.32 -6.26 2.09
C GLN A 576 -36.45 -6.31 3.12
N ASP A 577 -37.33 -5.32 3.07
CA ASP A 577 -38.53 -5.24 3.91
C ASP A 577 -39.78 -5.43 3.04
N THR A 578 -40.61 -6.41 3.41
CA THR A 578 -41.87 -6.71 2.74
C THR A 578 -43.00 -6.66 3.75
N GLU A 579 -44.00 -5.82 3.51
CA GLU A 579 -45.24 -5.77 4.30
C GLU A 579 -46.44 -5.99 3.37
N ASN A 580 -47.27 -6.98 3.70
CA ASN A 580 -48.51 -7.25 2.97
C ASN A 580 -49.69 -7.25 3.94
N VAL A 581 -50.78 -6.58 3.55
CA VAL A 581 -51.99 -6.45 4.35
C VAL A 581 -53.22 -6.75 3.49
N ASN A 582 -53.83 -7.90 3.74
CA ASN A 582 -55.08 -8.31 3.11
C ASN A 582 -56.23 -8.02 4.09
N LYS A 583 -57.23 -7.24 3.69
CA LYS A 583 -58.33 -6.84 4.58
C LYS A 583 -59.68 -6.86 3.88
N VAL A 584 -60.75 -7.05 4.66
CA VAL A 584 -62.12 -6.78 4.21
C VAL A 584 -62.32 -5.27 4.12
N PRO A 585 -62.79 -4.72 2.98
CA PRO A 585 -63.07 -3.29 2.85
C PRO A 585 -64.00 -2.79 3.96
N VAL A 586 -63.76 -1.57 4.45
CA VAL A 586 -64.47 -0.92 5.57
C VAL A 586 -64.23 -1.60 6.94
N LEU A 587 -64.51 -2.89 7.08
CA LEU A 587 -64.45 -3.61 8.35
C LEU A 587 -63.02 -3.78 8.89
N GLY A 588 -62.02 -3.90 8.01
CA GLY A 588 -60.60 -4.04 8.40
C GLY A 588 -59.97 -2.77 8.98
N ASP A 589 -60.59 -1.61 8.75
CA ASP A 589 -60.08 -0.30 9.19
C ASP A 589 -60.77 0.23 10.46
N LEU A 590 -61.73 -0.52 11.02
CA LEU A 590 -62.40 -0.14 12.25
C LEU A 590 -61.44 -0.14 13.44
N PRO A 591 -61.48 0.89 14.31
CA PRO A 591 -60.69 0.91 15.54
C PRO A 591 -61.13 -0.22 16.48
N GLY A 592 -60.17 -0.85 17.16
CA GLY A 592 -60.40 -1.96 18.09
C GLY A 592 -60.63 -3.32 17.41
N VAL A 593 -61.63 -3.42 16.51
CA VAL A 593 -62.05 -4.71 15.92
C VAL A 593 -61.48 -5.00 14.53
N GLY A 594 -60.84 -4.03 13.86
CA GLY A 594 -60.34 -4.20 12.49
C GLY A 594 -59.32 -5.32 12.31
N ASN A 595 -58.62 -5.72 13.36
CA ASN A 595 -57.69 -6.87 13.34
C ASN A 595 -58.40 -8.23 13.13
N LEU A 596 -59.72 -8.32 13.37
CA LEU A 596 -60.52 -9.52 13.10
C LEU A 596 -60.90 -9.66 11.62
N PHE A 597 -60.70 -8.61 10.82
CA PHE A 597 -61.11 -8.51 9.42
C PHE A 597 -59.92 -8.29 8.48
N LYS A 598 -58.69 -8.52 8.96
CA LYS A 598 -57.48 -8.41 8.15
C LYS A 598 -56.43 -9.45 8.55
N ASN A 599 -55.54 -9.70 7.61
CA ASN A 599 -54.31 -10.43 7.80
C ASN A 599 -53.13 -9.52 7.46
N ARG A 600 -52.08 -9.60 8.26
CA ARG A 600 -50.84 -8.85 8.06
C ARG A 600 -49.66 -9.80 8.07
N THR A 601 -48.81 -9.67 7.07
CA THR A 601 -47.49 -10.33 7.01
C THR A 601 -46.40 -9.27 6.89
N ARG A 602 -45.35 -9.41 7.69
CA ARG A 602 -44.17 -8.57 7.64
C ARG A 602 -42.92 -9.45 7.63
N GLU A 603 -42.06 -9.27 6.65
CA GLU A 603 -40.81 -10.00 6.48
C GLU A 603 -39.67 -9.00 6.29
N THR A 604 -38.60 -9.20 7.04
CA THR A 604 -37.35 -8.42 6.94
C THR A 604 -36.22 -9.41 6.74
N ARG A 605 -35.43 -9.24 5.68
CA ARG A 605 -34.20 -10.00 5.43
C ARG A 605 -33.03 -9.05 5.32
N LYS A 606 -31.98 -9.29 6.09
CA LYS A 606 -30.72 -8.55 6.08
C LYS A 606 -29.59 -9.51 5.73
N THR A 607 -28.73 -9.09 4.82
CA THR A 607 -27.55 -9.84 4.41
C THR A 607 -26.35 -8.90 4.42
N GLU A 608 -25.28 -9.31 5.08
CA GLU A 608 -24.02 -8.57 5.12
C GLU A 608 -22.88 -9.47 4.64
N LEU A 609 -22.12 -8.99 3.68
CA LEU A 609 -20.89 -9.61 3.18
C LEU A 609 -19.72 -8.69 3.52
N LEU A 610 -18.67 -9.22 4.14
CA LEU A 610 -17.42 -8.52 4.38
C LEU A 610 -16.25 -9.38 3.91
N VAL A 611 -15.28 -8.78 3.24
CA VAL A 611 -14.05 -9.45 2.79
C VAL A 611 -12.85 -8.79 3.45
N PHE A 612 -12.12 -9.59 4.23
CA PHE A 612 -10.89 -9.22 4.90
C PHE A 612 -9.70 -9.88 4.23
N LEU A 613 -8.56 -9.21 4.22
CA LEU A 613 -7.32 -9.72 3.68
C LEU A 613 -6.18 -9.45 4.65
N THR A 614 -5.36 -10.47 4.90
CA THR A 614 -4.22 -10.40 5.82
C THR A 614 -3.01 -11.04 5.15
N PRO A 615 -2.08 -10.25 4.59
CA PRO A 615 -0.82 -10.77 4.10
C PRO A 615 0.21 -10.86 5.23
N LYS A 616 1.11 -11.83 5.14
CA LYS A 616 2.22 -11.99 6.06
C LYS A 616 3.46 -12.48 5.32
N VAL A 617 4.57 -11.75 5.40
CA VAL A 617 5.85 -12.22 4.89
C VAL A 617 6.33 -13.39 5.76
N ILE A 618 6.68 -14.51 5.15
CA ILE A 618 7.36 -15.60 5.84
C ILE A 618 8.80 -15.16 6.02
N ALA A 619 9.16 -14.80 7.25
CA ALA A 619 10.57 -14.65 7.59
C ALA A 619 11.25 -16.00 7.36
N GLU A 620 12.37 -15.99 6.63
CA GLU A 620 13.15 -17.21 6.44
C GLU A 620 13.43 -17.83 7.80
N ARG A 621 13.08 -19.11 7.90
CA ARG A 621 13.30 -19.92 9.07
C ARG A 621 14.80 -19.93 9.33
N SER A 622 15.27 -19.18 10.33
CA SER A 622 16.58 -19.38 10.93
C SER A 622 16.72 -20.88 11.22
N GLY A 623 17.75 -21.47 10.64
CA GLY A 623 17.86 -22.91 10.43
C GLY A 623 17.50 -23.77 11.63
N TRP A 624 16.87 -24.89 11.34
CA TRP A 624 17.01 -26.07 12.19
C TRP A 624 18.49 -26.48 12.11
N ALA A 625 19.25 -26.09 13.12
CA ALA A 625 20.52 -26.69 13.47
C ALA A 625 20.28 -27.51 14.75
N GLN A 626 20.03 -28.80 14.58
CA GLN A 626 20.64 -29.88 15.35
C GLN A 626 20.48 -31.20 14.60
#